data_AF-A0A3E2CSJ4-F1
#
_entry.id   AF-A0A3E2CSJ4-F1
#
_cell.length_a   1.000
_cell.length_b   1.000
_cell.length_c   1.000
_cell.angle_alpha   90.00
_cell.angle_beta   90.00
_cell.angle_gamma   90.00
#
_symmetry.space_group_name_H-M   'P 1'
#
loop_
_entity.id
_entity.type
_entity.pdbx_description
1 polymer ?
#
loop_
_entity_poly.entity_id
_entity_poly.type
_entity_poly.pdbx_seq_one_letter_code
_entity_poly.pdbx_strand_id
1 'polypeptide(L)'
;MRKDLQDYINEYNPKLLRHSKACGKNLENLDFKTIGKVKGLSFDHVAILVTKQILNFIKNKDKVLTQKSACEFYVAVTRARHSVALIV
;
A
#
# COMPACT_ATOMS: atom_id res chain seq x y z
N MET A 1 3.46 14.65 2.87
CA MET A 1 3.31 13.55 1.89
C MET A 1 4.62 13.21 1.18
N ARG A 2 5.19 14.06 0.32
CA ARG A 2 6.44 13.72 -0.39
C ARG A 2 7.63 13.53 0.55
N LYS A 3 7.74 14.37 1.59
CA LYS A 3 8.83 14.30 2.58
C LYS A 3 8.74 13.02 3.44
N ASP A 4 7.59 12.78 4.08
CA ASP A 4 7.39 11.60 4.94
C ASP A 4 7.61 10.27 4.20
N LEU A 5 7.16 10.19 2.94
CA LEU A 5 7.39 9.03 2.10
C LEU A 5 8.88 8.87 1.73
N GLN A 6 9.57 9.96 1.40
CA GLN A 6 11.00 9.91 1.10
C GLN A 6 11.81 9.51 2.33
N ASP A 7 11.53 10.10 3.49
CA ASP A 7 12.19 9.78 4.75
C ASP A 7 12.00 8.29 5.08
N TYR A 8 10.77 7.77 4.99
CA TYR A 8 10.49 6.36 5.21
C TYR A 8 11.15 5.43 4.17
N ILE A 9 11.25 5.86 2.91
CA ILE A 9 11.97 5.11 1.87
C ILE A 9 13.47 5.05 2.18
N ASN A 10 14.07 6.18 2.56
CA ASN A 10 15.49 6.28 2.87
C ASN A 10 15.86 5.47 4.13
N GLU A 11 14.97 5.44 5.12
CA GLU A 11 15.20 4.75 6.39
C GLU A 11 14.98 3.23 6.28
N TYR A 12 13.92 2.79 5.60
CA TYR A 12 13.47 1.40 5.65
C TYR A 12 13.54 0.63 4.32
N ASN A 13 13.82 1.30 3.21
CA ASN A 13 13.78 0.72 1.84
C ASN A 13 12.59 -0.24 1.61
N PRO A 14 11.35 0.22 1.84
CA PRO A 14 10.19 -0.65 1.88
C PRO A 14 9.79 -1.15 0.49
N LYS A 15 9.07 -2.28 0.45
CA LYS A 15 8.40 -2.67 -0.80
C LYS A 15 7.19 -1.76 -1.05
N LEU A 16 7.22 -1.03 -2.16
CA LEU A 16 6.13 -0.16 -2.58
C LEU A 16 5.04 -0.96 -3.32
N LEU A 17 3.83 -0.97 -2.76
CA LEU A 17 2.69 -1.72 -3.28
C LEU A 17 1.57 -0.80 -3.76
N ARG A 18 0.91 -1.20 -4.84
CA ARG A 18 -0.29 -0.54 -5.37
C ARG A 18 -1.33 -1.56 -5.82
N HIS A 19 -2.59 -1.15 -5.89
CA HIS A 19 -3.67 -1.99 -6.40
C HIS A 19 -3.50 -2.29 -7.90
N SER A 20 -3.36 -1.26 -8.74
CA SER A 20 -3.19 -1.42 -10.19
C SER A 20 -2.21 -0.39 -10.76
N LYS A 21 -1.75 -0.59 -12.00
CA LYS A 21 -0.86 0.37 -12.68
C LYS A 21 -1.49 1.76 -12.85
N ALA A 22 -2.82 1.85 -12.86
CA ALA A 22 -3.54 3.11 -12.97
C ALA A 22 -3.49 3.95 -11.67
N CYS A 23 -3.17 3.31 -10.54
CA CYS A 23 -3.00 4.01 -9.26
C CYS A 23 -1.59 4.59 -9.16
N GLY A 24 -1.50 5.85 -8.71
CA GLY A 24 -0.22 6.48 -8.38
C GLY A 24 0.55 7.05 -9.56
N LYS A 25 -0.13 7.47 -10.64
CA LYS A 25 0.51 8.16 -11.78
C LYS A 25 1.38 9.35 -11.36
N ASN A 26 0.99 10.03 -10.28
CA ASN A 26 1.74 11.16 -9.72
C ASN A 26 3.03 10.75 -8.97
N LEU A 27 3.30 9.44 -8.86
CA LEU A 27 4.44 8.84 -8.16
C LEU A 27 5.19 7.85 -9.07
N GLU A 28 5.12 8.02 -10.40
CA GLU A 28 5.72 7.11 -11.39
C GLU A 28 7.24 6.93 -11.26
N ASN A 29 7.91 7.87 -10.61
CA ASN A 29 9.34 7.84 -10.32
C ASN A 29 9.73 6.71 -9.35
N LEU A 30 8.75 6.07 -8.71
CA LEU A 30 8.95 5.02 -7.71
C LEU A 30 8.55 3.64 -8.27
N ASP A 31 9.34 2.60 -7.97
CA ASP A 31 9.07 1.23 -8.44
C ASP A 31 7.97 0.52 -7.63
N PHE A 32 6.72 0.82 -7.98
CA PHE A 32 5.56 0.14 -7.41
C PHE A 32 5.29 -1.24 -8.02
N LYS A 33 5.14 -2.25 -7.16
CA LYS A 33 4.61 -3.56 -7.53
C LYS A 33 3.10 -3.64 -7.27
N THR A 34 2.38 -4.38 -8.10
CA THR A 34 0.97 -4.66 -7.83
C THR A 34 0.84 -5.70 -6.74
N ILE A 35 -0.17 -5.59 -5.88
CA ILE A 35 -0.41 -6.52 -4.77
C ILE A 35 -0.50 -7.98 -5.27
N GLY A 36 -1.15 -8.20 -6.42
CA GLY A 36 -1.23 -9.53 -7.04
C GLY A 36 0.13 -10.13 -7.43
N LYS A 37 1.15 -9.31 -7.75
CA LYS A 37 2.50 -9.79 -8.11
C LYS A 37 3.36 -10.17 -6.91
N VAL A 38 2.97 -9.77 -5.70
CA VAL A 38 3.73 -10.06 -4.48
C VAL A 38 3.06 -11.12 -3.60
N LYS A 39 2.03 -11.80 -4.12
CA LYS A 39 1.35 -12.87 -3.40
C LYS A 39 2.35 -14.00 -3.10
N GLY A 40 2.37 -14.47 -1.85
CA GLY A 40 3.30 -15.50 -1.39
C GLY A 40 4.69 -14.99 -0.99
N LEU A 41 5.01 -13.73 -1.28
CA LEU A 41 6.23 -13.09 -0.80
C LEU A 41 5.99 -12.42 0.55
N SER A 42 7.06 -12.15 1.28
CA SER A 42 7.06 -11.34 2.50
C SER A 42 8.25 -10.40 2.48
N PHE A 43 8.12 -9.21 3.05
CA PHE A 43 9.14 -8.17 3.10
C PHE A 43 9.24 -7.61 4.51
N ASP A 44 10.40 -7.07 4.87
CA ASP A 44 10.61 -6.51 6.21
C ASP A 44 9.71 -5.28 6.43
N HIS A 45 9.67 -4.39 5.43
CA HIS A 45 8.86 -3.17 5.44
C HIS A 45 8.05 -3.05 4.14
N VAL A 46 6.83 -2.54 4.25
CA VAL A 46 5.93 -2.31 3.11
C VAL A 46 5.35 -0.91 3.17
N ALA A 47 5.20 -0.26 2.02
CA ALA A 47 4.40 0.96 1.88
C ALA A 47 3.31 0.75 0.84
N ILE A 48 2.05 0.99 1.21
CA ILE A 48 0.87 0.67 0.39
C ILE A 48 0.24 1.99 -0.06
N LEU A 49 0.17 2.18 -1.39
CA LEU A 49 -0.65 3.23 -1.96
C LEU A 49 -2.12 2.85 -1.87
N VAL A 50 -2.84 3.52 -0.96
CA VAL A 50 -4.25 3.20 -0.71
C VAL A 50 -5.15 3.81 -1.78
N THR A 51 -6.25 3.11 -2.09
CA THR A 51 -7.30 3.67 -2.95
C THR A 51 -8.20 4.61 -2.15
N LYS A 52 -8.98 5.46 -2.84
CA LYS A 52 -9.98 6.32 -2.18
C LYS A 52 -10.97 5.52 -1.32
N GLN A 53 -11.32 4.30 -1.74
CA GLN A 53 -12.21 3.41 -0.99
C GLN A 53 -11.55 2.94 0.32
N ILE A 54 -10.30 2.49 0.26
CA ILE A 54 -9.52 2.09 1.46
C ILE A 54 -9.31 3.28 2.39
N LEU A 55 -8.98 4.46 1.86
CA LEU A 55 -8.83 5.67 2.66
C LEU A 55 -10.13 6.05 3.38
N ASN A 56 -11.26 5.96 2.68
CA ASN A 56 -12.56 6.22 3.27
C ASN A 56 -12.92 5.19 4.34
N PHE A 57 -12.61 3.91 4.14
CA PHE A 57 -12.82 2.85 5.13
C PHE A 57 -12.01 3.10 6.41
N ILE A 58 -10.75 3.51 6.28
CA ILE A 58 -9.88 3.82 7.42
C ILE A 58 -10.40 5.04 8.19
N LYS A 59 -10.87 6.07 7.48
CA LYS A 59 -11.38 7.31 8.10
C LYS A 59 -12.78 7.15 8.69
N ASN A 60 -13.66 6.43 7.98
CA ASN A 60 -15.08 6.28 8.28
C ASN A 60 -15.44 4.80 8.25
N LYS A 61 -15.58 4.20 9.44
CA LYS A 61 -15.83 2.76 9.64
C LYS A 61 -17.15 2.28 9.01
N ASP A 62 -18.05 3.19 8.66
CA ASP A 62 -19.37 2.88 8.09
C ASP A 62 -19.33 2.49 6.60
N LYS A 63 -18.20 2.70 5.91
CA LYS A 63 -18.04 2.33 4.49
C LYS A 63 -17.31 1.00 4.36
N VAL A 64 -18.10 -0.07 4.31
CA VAL A 64 -17.59 -1.43 4.11
C VAL A 64 -16.90 -1.56 2.74
N LEU A 65 -15.69 -2.12 2.74
CA LEU A 65 -14.99 -2.48 1.51
C LEU A 65 -15.69 -3.65 0.82
N THR A 66 -15.66 -3.69 -0.51
CA THR A 66 -16.05 -4.91 -1.22
C THR A 66 -15.16 -6.07 -0.77
N GLN A 67 -15.69 -7.30 -0.79
CA GLN A 67 -14.94 -8.50 -0.39
C GLN A 67 -13.59 -8.58 -1.11
N LYS A 68 -13.55 -8.26 -2.41
CA LYS A 68 -12.32 -8.22 -3.20
C LYS A 68 -11.32 -7.18 -2.68
N SER A 69 -11.77 -5.94 -2.47
CA SER A 69 -10.88 -4.88 -1.98
C SER A 69 -10.39 -5.14 -0.56
N ALA A 70 -11.21 -5.75 0.29
CA ALA A 70 -10.83 -6.14 1.64
C ALA A 70 -9.76 -7.24 1.61
N CYS A 71 -9.95 -8.30 0.82
CA CYS A 71 -8.98 -9.37 0.66
C CYS A 71 -7.64 -8.87 0.10
N GLU A 72 -7.66 -8.02 -0.93
CA GLU A 72 -6.42 -7.46 -1.49
C GLU A 72 -5.69 -6.58 -0.49
N PHE A 73 -6.41 -5.74 0.26
CA PHE A 73 -5.81 -4.90 1.31
C PHE A 73 -5.22 -5.75 2.44
N TYR A 74 -5.93 -6.79 2.90
CA TYR A 74 -5.43 -7.75 3.87
C TYR A 74 -4.15 -8.45 3.39
N VAL A 75 -4.11 -8.91 2.14
CA VAL A 75 -2.89 -9.51 1.56
C VAL A 75 -1.74 -8.51 1.57
N ALA A 76 -1.98 -7.25 1.18
CA ALA A 76 -0.95 -6.21 1.14
C ALA A 76 -0.36 -5.91 2.53
N VAL A 77 -1.20 -5.75 3.54
CA VAL A 77 -0.78 -5.49 4.93
C VAL A 77 0.01 -6.67 5.49
N THR A 78 -0.45 -7.90 5.26
CA THR A 78 0.22 -9.13 5.74
C THR A 78 1.52 -9.47 5.01
N ARG A 79 1.94 -8.67 4.00
CA ARG A 79 3.26 -8.85 3.37
C ARG A 79 4.39 -8.31 4.24
N ALA A 80 4.12 -7.41 5.18
CA ALA A 80 5.14 -6.81 6.04
C ALA A 80 5.43 -7.65 7.27
N ARG A 81 6.70 -7.75 7.66
CA ARG A 81 7.12 -8.39 8.91
C ARG A 81 7.22 -7.41 10.08
N HIS A 82 7.65 -6.18 9.80
CA HIS A 82 7.96 -5.20 10.86
C HIS A 82 7.08 -3.97 10.81
N SER A 83 6.87 -3.37 9.63
CA SER A 83 6.03 -2.17 9.52
C SER A 83 5.30 -2.03 8.20
N VAL A 84 4.14 -1.38 8.27
CA VAL A 84 3.30 -1.01 7.13
C VAL A 84 3.08 0.50 7.16
N ALA A 85 3.49 1.18 6.09
CA ALA A 85 3.13 2.58 5.85
C ALA A 85 1.95 2.65 4.86
N LEU A 86 0.99 3.54 5.12
CA LEU A 86 -0.12 3.82 4.21
C LEU A 86 0.10 5.17 3.56
N ILE A 87 0.21 5.17 2.23
CA ILE A 87 0.40 6.38 1.43
C ILE A 87 -0.99 6.90 1.06
N VAL A 88 -1.40 8.01 1.69
CA VAL A 88 -2.75 8.60 1.64
C VAL A 88 -2.87 9.83 0.76
#